data_AF-A0A355U7V0-F1
#
_entry.id   AF-A0A355U7V0-F1
#
_cell.length_a   1.000
_cell.length_b   1.000
_cell.length_c   1.000
_cell.angle_alpha   90.00
_cell.angle_beta   90.00
_cell.angle_gamma   90.00
#
_symmetry.space_group_name_H-M   'P 1'
#
loop_
_entity.id
_entity.type
_entity.pdbx_description
1 polymer ?
#
loop_
_entity_poly.entity_id
_entity_poly.type
_entity_poly.pdbx_seq_one_letter_code
_entity_poly.pdbx_strand_id
1 'polypeptide(L)'
;MTDRRSFLKSAGMAVAAASVTPFASCAANHEKNTKRLQADDRIESELIVPKGNAIPITGTFLDEISHDIPHQNWGAKEWDLDFRYMKAMGIDTVILIRSGYRKFLTYPSKYLLGKGCYMPSVDLVELFLSLADKYGMQFRFGLYDSGRYWDTGEMSYELETNKFVIDEVWKAYGHHKSFAGWYISTEISRKTKDCIQTFHEMGRMCKEISGGLPTFISPWIDGKKAVSAARSNPKEGVSIDKHEEEWNEIFDGIHEYVDA
;
A
#
# COMPACT_ATOMS: atom_id res chain seq x y z
N MET A 1 -1.75 24.12 55.27
CA MET A 1 -2.64 24.84 54.33
C MET A 1 -3.22 23.82 53.37
N THR A 2 -4.49 23.99 53.06
CA THR A 2 -5.47 22.92 52.88
C THR A 2 -5.41 22.26 51.51
N ASP A 3 -5.39 20.93 51.60
CA ASP A 3 -5.25 19.91 50.56
C ASP A 3 -6.52 19.79 49.70
N ARG A 4 -6.35 19.45 48.41
CA ARG A 4 -7.40 19.31 47.37
C ARG A 4 -8.53 18.32 47.74
N ARG A 5 -8.39 17.61 48.85
CA ARG A 5 -9.37 16.68 49.44
C ARG A 5 -10.59 17.35 50.08
N SER A 6 -10.63 18.68 50.27
CA SER A 6 -11.78 19.36 50.86
C SER A 6 -12.90 19.71 49.85
N PHE A 7 -12.58 19.85 48.56
CA PHE A 7 -13.58 20.23 47.55
C PHE A 7 -14.54 19.08 47.20
N LEU A 8 -14.09 17.83 47.34
CA LEU A 8 -14.91 16.64 47.05
C LEU A 8 -15.91 16.28 48.17
N LYS A 9 -15.92 17.00 49.29
CA LYS A 9 -16.82 16.73 50.43
C LYS A 9 -18.12 17.56 50.43
N SER A 10 -18.28 18.52 49.53
CA SER A 10 -19.43 19.45 49.56
C SER A 10 -20.61 19.05 48.67
N ALA A 11 -20.51 17.97 47.88
CA ALA A 11 -21.54 17.61 46.89
C ALA A 11 -22.28 16.30 47.20
N GLY A 12 -22.13 15.79 48.43
CA GLY A 12 -22.91 14.65 48.92
C GLY A 12 -23.89 15.09 49.99
N MET A 13 -25.17 15.26 49.64
CA MET A 13 -26.35 14.67 50.32
C MET A 13 -27.65 15.44 49.98
N ALA A 14 -28.69 14.65 49.64
CA ALA A 14 -30.08 14.98 49.32
C ALA A 14 -30.31 15.54 47.90
N VAL A 15 -30.94 14.81 46.97
CA VAL A 15 -32.28 14.21 47.10
C VAL A 15 -32.34 12.78 46.55
N ALA A 16 -32.92 11.90 47.37
CA ALA A 16 -33.27 10.53 47.05
C ALA A 16 -34.51 10.43 46.16
N ALA A 17 -34.51 9.48 45.22
CA ALA A 17 -35.60 8.53 44.92
C ALA A 17 -35.57 8.09 43.44
N ALA A 18 -34.96 6.94 43.16
CA ALA A 18 -35.44 5.98 42.15
C ALA A 18 -34.58 4.72 42.20
N SER A 19 -35.12 3.70 42.89
CA SER A 19 -34.94 2.26 42.63
C SER A 19 -33.56 1.75 42.20
N VAL A 20 -32.89 1.08 43.14
CA VAL A 20 -31.89 0.04 42.87
C VAL A 20 -32.60 -1.14 42.18
N THR A 21 -32.23 -1.42 40.94
CA THR A 21 -32.47 -2.71 40.28
C THR A 21 -31.26 -3.04 39.40
N PRO A 22 -30.84 -4.31 39.31
CA PRO A 22 -29.45 -4.68 39.01
C PRO A 22 -29.11 -4.50 37.53
N PHE A 23 -28.04 -3.74 37.25
CA PHE A 23 -27.27 -3.81 36.00
C PHE A 23 -26.50 -5.14 35.94
N ALA A 24 -27.23 -6.25 35.87
CA ALA A 24 -26.65 -7.59 35.72
C ALA A 24 -27.62 -8.56 35.00
N SER A 25 -28.55 -8.04 34.19
CA SER A 25 -29.56 -8.86 33.49
C SER A 25 -29.53 -8.74 31.96
N CYS A 26 -28.65 -7.93 31.36
CA CYS A 26 -28.57 -7.83 29.89
C CYS A 26 -27.43 -8.66 29.27
N ALA A 27 -26.72 -9.46 30.06
CA ALA A 27 -25.60 -10.30 29.60
C ALA A 27 -25.94 -11.81 29.62
N ALA A 28 -27.20 -12.18 29.79
CA ALA A 28 -27.65 -13.57 29.70
C ALA A 28 -28.83 -13.66 28.72
N ASN A 29 -28.67 -14.50 27.69
CA ASN A 29 -29.66 -14.87 26.68
C ASN A 29 -29.92 -13.86 25.54
N HIS A 30 -28.87 -13.47 24.82
CA HIS A 30 -29.03 -13.15 23.39
C HIS A 30 -28.47 -14.30 22.54
N GLU A 31 -29.08 -15.48 22.67
CA GLU A 31 -28.97 -16.49 21.63
C GLU A 31 -29.61 -15.95 20.34
N LYS A 32 -28.76 -15.83 19.31
CA LYS A 32 -29.05 -15.98 17.88
C LYS A 32 -30.51 -15.77 17.45
N ASN A 33 -30.90 -14.52 17.19
CA ASN A 33 -31.89 -14.26 16.15
C ASN A 33 -31.75 -12.85 15.55
N THR A 34 -30.56 -12.50 15.09
CA THR A 34 -30.40 -11.35 14.18
C THR A 34 -30.70 -11.82 12.76
N LYS A 35 -31.99 -11.96 12.43
CA LYS A 35 -32.40 -11.90 11.02
C LYS A 35 -32.07 -10.49 10.54
N ARG A 36 -30.85 -10.29 10.02
CA ARG A 36 -30.52 -9.11 9.24
C ARG A 36 -31.49 -9.10 8.06
N LEU A 37 -32.31 -8.06 7.98
CA LEU A 37 -33.08 -7.76 6.78
C LEU A 37 -32.06 -7.64 5.64
N GLN A 38 -32.16 -8.51 4.65
CA GLN A 38 -31.32 -8.46 3.46
C GLN A 38 -31.95 -7.51 2.45
N ALA A 39 -31.12 -6.83 1.65
CA ALA A 39 -31.60 -6.11 0.48
C ALA A 39 -32.30 -7.10 -0.47
N ASP A 40 -33.31 -6.63 -1.20
CA ASP A 40 -33.91 -7.42 -2.26
C ASP A 40 -32.99 -7.32 -3.49
N ASP A 41 -32.19 -8.35 -3.73
CA ASP A 41 -31.23 -8.43 -4.85
C ASP A 41 -31.90 -8.32 -6.24
N ARG A 42 -33.24 -8.33 -6.31
CA ARG A 42 -34.01 -8.08 -7.54
C ARG A 42 -34.18 -6.59 -7.85
N ILE A 43 -33.90 -5.71 -6.88
CA ILE A 43 -34.03 -4.25 -7.04
C ILE A 43 -32.65 -3.69 -7.39
N GLU A 44 -32.33 -3.71 -8.67
CA GLU A 44 -31.14 -3.04 -9.22
C GLU A 44 -31.49 -1.64 -9.74
N SER A 45 -30.58 -0.68 -9.57
CA SER A 45 -30.69 0.62 -10.22
C SER A 45 -30.57 0.47 -11.75
N GLU A 46 -31.49 1.10 -12.49
CA GLU A 46 -31.38 1.18 -13.94
C GLU A 46 -30.25 2.16 -14.34
N LEU A 47 -29.23 1.66 -15.03
CA LEU A 47 -28.14 2.51 -15.53
C LEU A 47 -28.58 3.26 -16.79
N ILE A 48 -28.57 4.59 -16.71
CA ILE A 48 -28.85 5.49 -17.84
C ILE A 48 -27.61 5.73 -18.74
N VAL A 49 -26.59 4.88 -18.61
CA VAL A 49 -25.33 4.92 -19.37
C VAL A 49 -24.99 3.51 -19.87
N PRO A 50 -24.24 3.37 -20.98
CA PRO A 50 -23.83 2.06 -21.47
C PRO A 50 -23.01 1.28 -20.43
N LYS A 51 -23.39 0.02 -20.20
CA LYS A 51 -22.61 -0.93 -19.38
C LYS A 51 -21.33 -1.33 -20.11
N GLY A 52 -20.23 -1.52 -19.37
CA GLY A 52 -18.97 -2.04 -19.92
C GLY A 52 -18.19 -1.07 -20.80
N ASN A 53 -18.51 0.22 -20.81
CA ASN A 53 -17.81 1.23 -21.60
C ASN A 53 -16.59 1.82 -20.86
N ALA A 54 -15.78 0.97 -20.24
CA ALA A 54 -14.58 1.35 -19.48
C ALA A 54 -13.55 0.20 -19.48
N ILE A 55 -12.28 0.55 -19.27
CA ILE A 55 -11.21 -0.44 -19.07
C ILE A 55 -11.42 -1.09 -17.71
N PRO A 56 -11.51 -2.43 -17.62
CA PRO A 56 -11.66 -3.13 -16.34
C PRO A 56 -10.36 -3.03 -15.52
N ILE A 57 -10.51 -3.01 -14.19
CA ILE A 57 -9.37 -3.11 -13.27
C ILE A 57 -8.95 -4.58 -13.21
N THR A 58 -7.73 -4.86 -13.67
CA THR A 58 -7.12 -6.21 -13.62
C THR A 58 -5.94 -6.29 -12.65
N GLY A 59 -5.46 -5.16 -12.16
CA GLY A 59 -4.36 -5.07 -11.19
C GLY A 59 -4.73 -4.24 -9.96
N THR A 60 -4.21 -4.61 -8.79
CA THR A 60 -4.37 -3.80 -7.57
C THR A 60 -3.10 -3.78 -6.73
N PHE A 61 -2.86 -2.65 -6.06
CA PHE A 61 -1.84 -2.58 -5.02
C PHE A 61 -2.29 -3.30 -3.74
N LEU A 62 -1.34 -3.93 -3.06
CA LEU A 62 -1.38 -4.36 -1.68
C LEU A 62 -0.61 -3.29 -0.90
N ASP A 63 -1.32 -2.50 -0.10
CA ASP A 63 -0.79 -1.29 0.54
C ASP A 63 0.07 -1.60 1.78
N GLU A 64 1.14 -2.35 1.56
CA GLU A 64 2.14 -2.73 2.55
C GLU A 64 3.53 -2.37 2.01
N ILE A 65 4.35 -1.59 2.70
CA ILE A 65 4.02 -0.77 3.89
C ILE A 65 3.34 0.54 3.47
N SER A 66 2.17 0.83 4.04
CA SER A 66 1.42 2.05 3.72
C SER A 66 2.14 3.33 4.14
N HIS A 67 1.94 4.39 3.35
CA HIS A 67 2.40 5.74 3.69
C HIS A 67 1.41 6.46 4.62
N ASP A 68 0.11 6.33 4.34
CA ASP A 68 -0.93 7.18 4.92
C ASP A 68 -2.32 6.54 5.10
N ILE A 69 -2.50 5.27 4.71
CA ILE A 69 -3.77 4.55 4.92
C ILE A 69 -3.69 3.72 6.21
N PRO A 70 -4.64 3.88 7.16
CA PRO A 70 -4.63 3.11 8.40
C PRO A 70 -4.68 1.59 8.16
N HIS A 71 -3.75 0.88 8.79
CA HIS A 71 -3.65 -0.57 8.67
C HIS A 71 -4.90 -1.29 9.21
N GLN A 72 -5.40 -2.28 8.47
CA GLN A 72 -6.65 -3.00 8.81
C GLN A 72 -6.44 -4.15 9.82
N ASN A 73 -5.19 -4.47 10.17
CA ASN A 73 -4.80 -5.58 11.05
C ASN A 73 -5.27 -6.94 10.56
N TRP A 74 -5.20 -7.16 9.24
CA TRP A 74 -5.58 -8.41 8.60
C TRP A 74 -4.51 -9.49 8.78
N GLY A 75 -4.95 -10.71 9.09
CA GLY A 75 -4.10 -11.89 9.06
C GLY A 75 -4.25 -12.65 7.75
N ALA A 76 -3.62 -13.82 7.67
CA ALA A 76 -3.66 -14.67 6.48
C ALA A 76 -5.08 -15.05 6.04
N LYS A 77 -6.03 -15.18 6.99
CA LYS A 77 -7.43 -15.53 6.69
C LYS A 77 -8.15 -14.41 5.95
N GLU A 78 -7.97 -13.17 6.40
CA GLU A 78 -8.60 -12.00 5.79
C GLU A 78 -7.98 -11.73 4.41
N TRP A 79 -6.65 -11.85 4.28
CA TRP A 79 -5.97 -11.74 2.98
C TRP A 79 -6.40 -12.84 1.99
N ASP A 80 -6.56 -14.08 2.44
CA ASP A 80 -7.09 -15.16 1.59
C ASP A 80 -8.48 -14.83 1.03
N LEU A 81 -9.35 -14.30 1.90
CA LEU A 81 -10.70 -13.89 1.52
C LEU A 81 -10.65 -12.73 0.51
N ASP A 82 -9.75 -11.77 0.70
CA ASP A 82 -9.62 -10.62 -0.18
C ASP A 82 -9.07 -11.02 -1.56
N PHE A 83 -8.05 -11.90 -1.63
CA PHE A 83 -7.58 -12.49 -2.89
C PHE A 83 -8.67 -13.26 -3.62
N ARG A 84 -9.57 -13.94 -2.89
CA ARG A 84 -10.74 -14.59 -3.49
C ARG A 84 -11.71 -13.57 -4.11
N TYR A 85 -11.96 -12.44 -3.45
CA TYR A 85 -12.79 -11.37 -4.01
C TYR A 85 -12.12 -10.72 -5.23
N MET A 86 -10.82 -10.43 -5.14
CA MET A 86 -10.02 -9.93 -6.27
C MET A 86 -10.16 -10.85 -7.49
N LYS A 87 -9.98 -12.16 -7.31
CA LYS A 87 -10.10 -13.13 -8.40
C LYS A 87 -11.50 -13.15 -9.00
N ALA A 88 -12.54 -13.08 -8.17
CA ALA A 88 -13.93 -13.06 -8.62
C ALA A 88 -14.28 -11.82 -9.46
N MET A 89 -13.58 -10.70 -9.24
CA MET A 89 -13.73 -9.46 -10.00
C MET A 89 -12.87 -9.40 -11.28
N GLY A 90 -12.03 -10.42 -11.51
CA GLY A 90 -11.15 -10.47 -12.68
C GLY A 90 -9.77 -9.82 -12.47
N ILE A 91 -9.37 -9.53 -11.22
CA ILE A 91 -8.00 -9.14 -10.92
C ILE A 91 -7.09 -10.36 -11.13
N ASP A 92 -6.04 -10.15 -11.91
CA ASP A 92 -5.00 -11.13 -12.21
C ASP A 92 -3.62 -10.73 -11.71
N THR A 93 -3.43 -9.47 -11.28
CA THR A 93 -2.15 -8.94 -10.84
C THR A 93 -2.29 -8.25 -9.48
N VAL A 94 -1.38 -8.58 -8.56
CA VAL A 94 -1.26 -7.94 -7.24
C VAL A 94 0.13 -7.34 -7.09
N ILE A 95 0.20 -6.12 -6.60
CA ILE A 95 1.45 -5.36 -6.51
C ILE A 95 1.71 -4.98 -5.07
N LEU A 96 2.77 -5.51 -4.46
CA LEU A 96 3.24 -4.97 -3.18
C LEU A 96 3.72 -3.54 -3.42
N ILE A 97 3.14 -2.54 -2.75
CA ILE A 97 3.47 -1.14 -3.06
C ILE A 97 4.91 -0.79 -2.65
N ARG A 98 5.41 -1.28 -1.51
CA ARG A 98 6.83 -1.12 -1.13
C ARG A 98 7.24 -2.16 -0.11
N SER A 99 8.32 -2.89 -0.37
CA SER A 99 8.77 -3.97 0.52
C SER A 99 9.20 -3.52 1.90
N GLY A 100 9.43 -2.23 2.07
CA GLY A 100 9.54 -1.56 3.36
C GLY A 100 9.39 -0.06 3.19
N TYR A 101 9.06 0.61 4.28
CA TYR A 101 9.03 2.06 4.39
C TYR A 101 9.76 2.51 5.64
N ARG A 102 10.88 3.22 5.45
CA ARG A 102 11.79 3.62 6.53
C ARG A 102 12.22 2.40 7.35
N LYS A 103 11.73 2.25 8.59
CA LYS A 103 12.12 1.13 9.47
C LYS A 103 11.16 -0.05 9.44
N PHE A 104 10.01 0.07 8.78
CA PHE A 104 9.00 -0.99 8.71
C PHE A 104 9.22 -1.84 7.47
N LEU A 105 9.12 -3.16 7.62
CA LEU A 105 9.44 -4.13 6.59
C LEU A 105 8.26 -5.09 6.39
N THR A 106 8.10 -5.58 5.17
CA THR A 106 7.09 -6.60 4.81
C THR A 106 7.62 -8.03 4.97
N TYR A 107 8.93 -8.20 5.12
CA TYR A 107 9.61 -9.49 5.19
C TYR A 107 10.88 -9.39 6.07
N PRO A 108 11.45 -10.51 6.56
CA PRO A 108 12.59 -10.51 7.48
C PRO A 108 13.93 -10.26 6.75
N SER A 109 14.05 -9.11 6.09
CA SER A 109 15.26 -8.67 5.37
C SER A 109 16.51 -8.69 6.25
N LYS A 110 17.47 -9.58 5.95
CA LYS A 110 18.72 -9.64 6.72
C LYS A 110 19.52 -8.34 6.59
N TYR A 111 19.56 -7.78 5.38
CA TYR A 111 20.26 -6.52 5.13
C TYR A 111 19.64 -5.37 5.92
N LEU A 112 18.32 -5.16 5.82
CA LEU A 112 17.64 -4.01 6.44
C LEU A 112 17.54 -4.15 7.96
N LEU A 113 17.42 -5.37 8.50
CA LEU A 113 17.55 -5.63 9.93
C LEU A 113 18.95 -5.25 10.45
N GLY A 114 20.00 -5.54 9.68
CA GLY A 114 21.36 -5.09 9.98
C GLY A 114 21.53 -3.57 9.95
N LYS A 115 20.61 -2.84 9.32
CA LYS A 115 20.52 -1.36 9.33
C LYS A 115 19.62 -0.81 10.45
N GLY A 116 19.08 -1.66 11.32
CA GLY A 116 18.25 -1.26 12.46
C GLY A 116 16.77 -1.05 12.12
N CYS A 117 16.28 -1.67 11.04
CA CYS A 117 14.85 -1.80 10.78
C CYS A 117 14.19 -2.81 11.74
N TYR A 118 12.87 -2.81 11.79
CA TYR A 118 12.09 -3.64 12.70
C TYR A 118 11.76 -4.99 12.07
N MET A 119 11.89 -6.05 12.87
CA MET A 119 11.46 -7.38 12.47
C MET A 119 9.93 -7.41 12.37
N PRO A 120 9.33 -7.73 11.21
CA PRO A 120 7.91 -7.92 11.12
C PRO A 120 7.48 -9.20 11.83
N SER A 121 6.26 -9.24 12.35
CA SER A 121 5.69 -10.44 13.00
C SER A 121 5.23 -11.49 11.98
N VAL A 122 5.05 -11.10 10.72
CA VAL A 122 4.62 -11.94 9.61
C VAL A 122 5.47 -11.61 8.39
N ASP A 123 5.90 -12.64 7.66
CA ASP A 123 6.47 -12.48 6.32
C ASP A 123 5.32 -12.30 5.32
N LEU A 124 4.98 -11.05 5.02
CA LEU A 124 3.90 -10.69 4.10
C LEU A 124 4.27 -11.01 2.65
N VAL A 125 5.56 -10.99 2.29
CA VAL A 125 6.02 -11.34 0.94
C VAL A 125 5.73 -12.83 0.68
N GLU A 126 6.12 -13.70 1.61
CA GLU A 126 5.80 -15.13 1.55
C GLU A 126 4.28 -15.38 1.50
N LEU A 127 3.51 -14.68 2.34
CA LEU A 127 2.05 -14.79 2.37
C LEU A 127 1.43 -14.41 1.01
N PHE A 128 1.81 -13.26 0.45
CA PHE A 128 1.23 -12.77 -0.80
C PHE A 128 1.63 -13.60 -2.01
N LEU A 129 2.88 -14.08 -2.08
CA LEU A 129 3.30 -15.01 -3.13
C LEU A 129 2.57 -16.34 -3.04
N SER A 130 2.42 -16.90 -1.83
CA SER A 130 1.63 -18.12 -1.61
C SER A 130 0.17 -17.96 -2.03
N LEU A 131 -0.46 -16.81 -1.72
CA LEU A 131 -1.82 -16.52 -2.16
C LEU A 131 -1.89 -16.30 -3.68
N ALA A 132 -0.93 -15.60 -4.26
CA ALA A 132 -0.86 -15.40 -5.71
C ALA A 132 -0.67 -16.73 -6.46
N ASP A 133 0.18 -17.63 -5.97
CA ASP A 133 0.31 -19.00 -6.47
C ASP A 133 -1.03 -19.75 -6.38
N LYS A 134 -1.72 -19.67 -5.23
CA LYS A 134 -3.01 -20.33 -5.00
C LYS A 134 -4.11 -19.88 -5.97
N TYR A 135 -4.20 -18.57 -6.25
CA TYR A 135 -5.25 -17.99 -7.09
C TYR A 135 -4.82 -17.77 -8.55
N GLY A 136 -3.60 -18.17 -8.91
CA GLY A 136 -3.04 -17.97 -10.25
C GLY A 136 -3.02 -16.50 -10.62
N MET A 137 -2.46 -15.66 -9.74
CA MET A 137 -2.22 -14.23 -9.96
C MET A 137 -0.73 -13.95 -10.15
N GLN A 138 -0.43 -12.85 -10.83
CA GLN A 138 0.91 -12.30 -10.96
C GLN A 138 1.21 -11.40 -9.77
N PHE A 139 2.26 -11.71 -9.02
CA PHE A 139 2.77 -10.85 -7.96
C PHE A 139 3.89 -9.96 -8.50
N ARG A 140 3.80 -8.66 -8.20
CA ARG A 140 4.84 -7.67 -8.49
C ARG A 140 5.45 -7.17 -7.19
N PHE A 141 6.76 -7.30 -7.06
CA PHE A 141 7.48 -6.88 -5.87
C PHE A 141 7.81 -5.38 -5.91
N GLY A 142 7.23 -4.59 -5.02
CA GLY A 142 7.59 -3.19 -4.81
C GLY A 142 8.93 -3.04 -4.12
N LEU A 143 9.82 -2.26 -4.70
CA LEU A 143 11.13 -1.96 -4.11
C LEU A 143 11.02 -1.26 -2.75
N TYR A 144 12.11 -1.26 -2.00
CA TYR A 144 12.18 -0.64 -0.68
C TYR A 144 12.25 0.88 -0.80
N ASP A 145 11.50 1.58 0.06
CA ASP A 145 11.52 3.04 0.20
C ASP A 145 12.14 3.41 1.55
N SER A 146 13.30 4.08 1.50
CA SER A 146 14.03 4.46 2.70
C SER A 146 13.47 5.67 3.44
N GLY A 147 12.61 6.46 2.81
CA GLY A 147 12.21 7.79 3.26
C GLY A 147 13.17 8.91 2.90
N ARG A 148 14.41 8.62 2.47
CA ARG A 148 15.41 9.67 2.21
C ARG A 148 15.08 10.51 1.00
N TYR A 149 14.55 9.91 -0.06
CA TYR A 149 14.07 10.67 -1.21
C TYR A 149 13.00 11.69 -0.77
N TRP A 150 12.04 11.28 0.06
CA TRP A 150 11.01 12.16 0.60
C TRP A 150 11.58 13.30 1.45
N ASP A 151 12.59 13.00 2.27
CA ASP A 151 13.18 13.98 3.18
C ASP A 151 14.12 14.98 2.49
N THR A 152 14.76 14.58 1.38
CA THR A 152 15.89 15.33 0.79
C THR A 152 15.72 15.67 -0.69
N GLY A 153 14.88 14.94 -1.41
CA GLY A 153 14.79 14.97 -2.87
C GLY A 153 15.90 14.19 -3.59
N GLU A 154 16.82 13.55 -2.87
CA GLU A 154 17.96 12.82 -3.44
C GLU A 154 17.65 11.31 -3.53
N MET A 155 17.74 10.73 -4.72
CA MET A 155 17.37 9.32 -4.96
C MET A 155 18.52 8.31 -4.83
N SER A 156 19.76 8.77 -4.76
CA SER A 156 20.94 7.90 -4.70
C SER A 156 20.87 6.85 -3.59
N TYR A 157 20.27 7.20 -2.44
CA TYR A 157 20.12 6.25 -1.34
C TYR A 157 19.09 5.15 -1.62
N GLU A 158 18.03 5.45 -2.37
CA GLU A 158 17.05 4.43 -2.80
C GLU A 158 17.74 3.42 -3.73
N LEU A 159 18.54 3.90 -4.67
CA LEU A 159 19.32 3.05 -5.58
C LEU A 159 20.32 2.18 -4.81
N GLU A 160 21.16 2.76 -3.96
CA GLU A 160 22.20 2.02 -3.24
C GLU A 160 21.63 0.97 -2.28
N THR A 161 20.48 1.26 -1.67
CA THR A 161 19.83 0.32 -0.77
C THR A 161 19.19 -0.83 -1.54
N ASN A 162 18.50 -0.52 -2.66
CA ASN A 162 17.79 -1.53 -3.43
C ASN A 162 18.71 -2.54 -4.13
N LYS A 163 19.99 -2.21 -4.38
CA LYS A 163 21.00 -3.20 -4.81
C LYS A 163 21.02 -4.46 -3.95
N PHE A 164 20.93 -4.30 -2.63
CA PHE A 164 20.96 -5.40 -1.68
C PHE A 164 19.59 -6.08 -1.55
N VAL A 165 18.51 -5.27 -1.54
CA VAL A 165 17.12 -5.76 -1.45
C VAL A 165 16.78 -6.65 -2.64
N ILE A 166 17.10 -6.23 -3.86
CA ILE A 166 16.82 -6.99 -5.09
C ILE A 166 17.53 -8.35 -5.04
N ASP A 167 18.82 -8.38 -4.69
CA ASP A 167 19.60 -9.62 -4.60
C ASP A 167 19.04 -10.59 -3.54
N GLU A 168 18.73 -10.09 -2.33
CA GLU A 168 18.25 -10.97 -1.26
C GLU A 168 16.83 -11.48 -1.53
N VAL A 169 15.94 -10.64 -2.07
CA VAL A 169 14.55 -11.00 -2.36
C VAL A 169 14.49 -12.03 -3.46
N TRP A 170 15.28 -11.87 -4.52
CA TRP A 170 15.31 -12.86 -5.59
C TRP A 170 15.78 -14.23 -5.10
N LYS A 171 16.82 -14.27 -4.26
CA LYS A 171 17.31 -15.52 -3.65
C LYS A 171 16.29 -16.16 -2.72
N ALA A 172 15.54 -15.36 -1.97
CA ALA A 172 14.56 -15.86 -1.02
C ALA A 172 13.26 -16.33 -1.71
N TYR A 173 12.75 -15.54 -2.65
CA TYR A 173 11.37 -15.67 -3.14
C TYR A 173 11.24 -15.88 -4.66
N GLY A 174 12.31 -15.73 -5.44
CA GLY A 174 12.27 -15.86 -6.91
C GLY A 174 11.89 -17.24 -7.43
N HIS A 175 11.76 -18.24 -6.54
CA HIS A 175 11.31 -19.58 -6.87
C HIS A 175 9.78 -19.71 -6.98
N HIS A 176 9.01 -18.74 -6.47
CA HIS A 176 7.55 -18.71 -6.62
C HIS A 176 7.15 -18.45 -8.07
N LYS A 177 6.23 -19.26 -8.60
CA LYS A 177 5.77 -19.12 -10.00
C LYS A 177 4.99 -17.83 -10.22
N SER A 178 4.34 -17.33 -9.17
CA SER A 178 3.63 -16.06 -9.16
C SER A 178 4.55 -14.84 -9.11
N PHE A 179 5.85 -14.98 -8.75
CA PHE A 179 6.79 -13.85 -8.80
C PHE A 179 7.00 -13.46 -10.26
N ALA A 180 6.25 -12.46 -10.70
CA ALA A 180 6.05 -12.15 -12.11
C ALA A 180 6.56 -10.78 -12.52
N GLY A 181 7.19 -10.02 -11.61
CA GLY A 181 7.92 -8.81 -11.93
C GLY A 181 8.08 -7.85 -10.76
N TRP A 182 8.40 -6.60 -11.07
CA TRP A 182 8.87 -5.62 -10.11
C TRP A 182 8.13 -4.30 -10.26
N TYR A 183 7.89 -3.63 -9.14
CA TYR A 183 7.38 -2.27 -9.08
C TYR A 183 8.48 -1.35 -8.52
N ILE A 184 8.95 -0.41 -9.33
CA ILE A 184 9.92 0.59 -8.92
C ILE A 184 9.16 1.66 -8.14
N SER A 185 9.17 1.53 -6.81
CA SER A 185 8.29 2.25 -5.87
C SER A 185 8.69 3.69 -5.57
N THR A 186 9.81 4.18 -6.12
CA THR A 186 10.21 5.58 -5.98
C THR A 186 9.33 6.44 -6.88
N GLU A 187 8.34 7.08 -6.28
CA GLU A 187 7.35 7.87 -7.02
C GLU A 187 7.86 9.28 -7.35
N ILE A 188 7.55 9.79 -8.56
CA ILE A 188 7.77 11.19 -8.97
C ILE A 188 6.58 11.74 -9.75
N SER A 189 6.55 13.05 -9.94
CA SER A 189 5.62 13.71 -10.88
C SER A 189 6.25 14.59 -11.94
N ARG A 190 7.49 15.01 -11.71
CA ARG A 190 8.24 15.96 -12.51
C ARG A 190 9.65 15.43 -12.68
N LYS A 191 10.36 15.95 -13.70
CA LYS A 191 11.78 15.69 -13.86
C LYS A 191 12.51 16.06 -12.56
N THR A 192 12.95 15.02 -11.85
CA THR A 192 13.59 15.12 -10.55
C THR A 192 15.06 14.78 -10.71
N LYS A 193 15.90 15.38 -9.86
CA LYS A 193 17.33 15.12 -9.87
C LYS A 193 17.60 13.60 -9.81
N ASP A 194 18.45 13.12 -10.71
CA ASP A 194 18.91 11.73 -10.80
C ASP A 194 17.82 10.67 -11.07
N CYS A 195 16.56 11.06 -11.37
CA CYS A 195 15.47 10.09 -11.54
C CYS A 195 15.68 9.11 -12.70
N ILE A 196 16.15 9.61 -13.84
CA ILE A 196 16.43 8.79 -15.04
C ILE A 196 17.43 7.69 -14.71
N GLN A 197 18.60 8.07 -14.18
CA GLN A 197 19.64 7.11 -13.81
C GLN A 197 19.14 6.12 -12.75
N THR A 198 18.39 6.60 -11.75
CA THR A 198 17.91 5.77 -10.65
C THR A 198 16.92 4.71 -11.16
N PHE A 199 15.93 5.10 -11.97
CA PHE A 199 14.96 4.16 -12.56
C PHE A 199 15.61 3.21 -13.55
N HIS A 200 16.50 3.70 -14.40
CA HIS A 200 17.24 2.89 -15.35
C HIS A 200 18.02 1.78 -14.62
N GLU A 201 18.82 2.13 -13.61
CA GLU A 201 19.62 1.15 -12.88
C GLU A 201 18.78 0.20 -12.04
N MET A 202 17.73 0.67 -11.37
CA MET A 202 16.82 -0.21 -10.61
C MET A 202 16.12 -1.20 -11.54
N GLY A 203 15.61 -0.73 -12.68
CA GLY A 203 14.99 -1.58 -13.70
C GLY A 203 15.97 -2.61 -14.26
N ARG A 204 17.20 -2.19 -14.58
CA ARG A 204 18.26 -3.06 -15.09
C ARG A 204 18.59 -4.18 -14.11
N MET A 205 18.83 -3.85 -12.84
CA MET A 205 19.12 -4.84 -11.80
C MET A 205 17.98 -5.85 -11.63
N CYS A 206 16.73 -5.36 -11.62
CA CYS A 206 15.54 -6.20 -11.53
C CYS A 206 15.43 -7.17 -12.71
N LYS A 207 15.58 -6.68 -13.95
CA LYS A 207 15.52 -7.52 -15.16
C LYS A 207 16.67 -8.51 -15.21
N GLU A 208 17.91 -8.08 -15.00
CA GLU A 208 19.08 -8.96 -15.09
C GLU A 208 19.01 -10.13 -14.10
N ILE A 209 18.65 -9.86 -12.84
CA ILE A 209 18.61 -10.91 -11.81
C ILE A 209 17.49 -11.92 -12.05
N SER A 210 16.37 -11.46 -12.62
CA SER A 210 15.15 -12.25 -12.78
C SER A 210 14.99 -12.91 -14.15
N GLY A 211 15.99 -12.83 -15.02
CA GLY A 211 15.89 -13.34 -16.39
C GLY A 211 14.93 -12.55 -17.27
N GLY A 212 14.74 -11.26 -16.96
CA GLY A 212 13.97 -10.32 -17.77
C GLY A 212 12.52 -10.12 -17.35
N LEU A 213 12.14 -10.41 -16.09
CA LEU A 213 10.77 -10.12 -15.64
C LEU A 213 10.44 -8.63 -15.78
N PRO A 214 9.16 -8.28 -16.04
CA PRO A 214 8.79 -6.92 -16.31
C PRO A 214 8.90 -6.01 -15.08
N THR A 215 9.15 -4.74 -15.34
CA THR A 215 9.30 -3.66 -14.38
C THR A 215 8.37 -2.52 -14.77
N PHE A 216 7.83 -1.82 -13.78
CA PHE A 216 7.01 -0.64 -14.05
C PHE A 216 7.14 0.43 -12.96
N ILE A 217 6.76 1.66 -13.30
CA ILE A 217 6.62 2.79 -12.38
C ILE A 217 5.16 3.24 -12.31
N SER A 218 4.78 3.89 -11.20
CA SER A 218 3.46 4.49 -11.02
C SER A 218 3.61 5.93 -10.55
N PRO A 219 4.05 6.85 -11.44
CA PRO A 219 4.17 8.26 -11.10
C PRO A 219 2.81 8.93 -10.94
N TRP A 220 2.80 10.17 -10.46
CA TRP A 220 1.60 10.99 -10.42
C TRP A 220 1.72 12.22 -11.32
N ILE A 221 0.58 12.78 -11.73
CA ILE A 221 0.56 14.05 -12.49
C ILE A 221 0.58 15.21 -11.49
N ASP A 222 1.49 16.16 -11.67
CA ASP A 222 1.61 17.42 -10.89
C ASP A 222 0.45 18.39 -11.20
N GLY A 223 -0.79 17.92 -11.00
CA GLY A 223 -2.01 18.65 -11.31
C GLY A 223 -2.58 19.42 -10.12
N LYS A 224 -3.73 20.06 -10.32
CA LYS A 224 -4.40 20.93 -9.33
C LYS A 224 -4.77 20.25 -8.00
N LYS A 225 -4.80 18.92 -7.96
CA LYS A 225 -5.09 18.12 -6.76
C LYS A 225 -3.83 17.64 -6.03
N ALA A 226 -2.63 17.85 -6.58
CA ALA A 226 -1.37 17.44 -5.96
C ALA A 226 -0.96 18.38 -4.82
N VAL A 227 -1.90 18.83 -3.99
CA VAL A 227 -1.71 19.89 -2.98
C VAL A 227 -0.71 19.53 -1.87
N SER A 228 -0.51 18.24 -1.59
CA SER A 228 0.39 17.73 -0.56
C SER A 228 1.79 17.39 -1.06
N ALA A 229 1.93 17.06 -2.36
CA ALA A 229 3.15 16.51 -2.95
C ALA A 229 3.76 17.39 -4.05
N ALA A 230 2.98 18.32 -4.64
CA ALA A 230 3.44 19.22 -5.68
C ALA A 230 4.45 20.23 -5.16
N ARG A 231 5.50 20.47 -5.96
CA ARG A 231 6.41 21.61 -5.80
C ARG A 231 5.94 22.83 -6.61
N SER A 232 4.92 22.66 -7.45
CA SER A 232 4.30 23.72 -8.26
C SER A 232 3.22 24.49 -7.48
N ASN A 233 2.83 25.67 -7.96
CA ASN A 233 1.69 26.40 -7.38
C ASN A 233 0.40 25.57 -7.60
N PRO A 234 -0.26 25.07 -6.53
CA PRO A 234 -1.36 24.11 -6.66
C PRO A 234 -2.57 24.65 -7.44
N LYS A 235 -2.68 25.97 -7.62
CA LYS A 235 -3.80 26.60 -8.33
C LYS A 235 -3.75 26.36 -9.85
N GLU A 236 -2.56 26.16 -10.40
CA GLU A 236 -2.36 26.09 -11.86
C GLU A 236 -2.09 24.65 -12.31
N GLY A 237 -1.27 23.91 -11.56
CA GLY A 237 -0.75 22.60 -12.00
C GLY A 237 0.22 22.73 -13.16
N VAL A 238 0.88 21.63 -13.54
CA VAL A 238 1.74 21.57 -14.73
C VAL A 238 0.92 21.70 -16.01
N SER A 239 1.43 22.41 -17.02
CA SER A 239 0.82 22.43 -18.35
C SER A 239 1.03 21.09 -19.07
N ILE A 240 0.18 20.81 -20.07
CA ILE A 240 0.32 19.60 -20.90
C ILE A 240 1.67 19.59 -21.60
N ASP A 241 2.04 20.68 -22.29
CA ASP A 241 3.31 20.79 -23.02
C ASP A 241 4.53 20.54 -22.11
N LYS A 242 4.51 21.07 -20.88
CA LYS A 242 5.63 20.88 -19.95
C LYS A 242 5.67 19.46 -19.37
N HIS A 243 4.50 18.88 -19.10
CA HIS A 243 4.40 17.49 -18.68
C HIS A 243 4.95 16.55 -19.76
N GLU A 244 4.53 16.74 -21.02
CA GLU A 244 5.01 15.98 -22.16
C GLU A 244 6.52 16.15 -22.37
N GLU A 245 7.04 17.39 -22.33
CA GLU A 245 8.48 17.66 -22.44
C GLU A 245 9.30 16.87 -21.42
N GLU A 246 8.91 16.91 -20.14
CA GLU A 246 9.64 16.24 -19.08
C GLU A 246 9.52 14.72 -19.14
N TRP A 247 8.31 14.20 -19.38
CA TRP A 247 8.08 12.76 -19.43
C TRP A 247 8.68 12.13 -20.69
N ASN A 248 8.73 12.84 -21.82
CA ASN A 248 9.46 12.37 -23.00
C ASN A 248 10.94 12.16 -22.68
N GLU A 249 11.58 13.11 -21.99
CA GLU A 249 12.98 12.95 -21.58
C GLU A 249 13.16 11.81 -20.57
N ILE A 250 12.23 11.66 -19.61
CA ILE A 250 12.28 10.56 -18.64
C ILE A 250 12.15 9.21 -19.35
N PHE A 251 11.14 9.06 -20.21
CA PHE A 251 10.88 7.80 -20.92
C PHE A 251 12.02 7.44 -21.88
N ASP A 252 12.57 8.40 -22.63
CA ASP A 252 13.75 8.19 -23.46
C ASP A 252 14.93 7.59 -22.67
N GLY A 253 15.10 8.03 -21.41
CA GLY A 253 16.18 7.55 -20.56
C GLY A 253 15.92 6.24 -19.79
N ILE A 254 14.68 5.73 -19.74
CA ILE A 254 14.35 4.57 -18.89
C ILE A 254 13.71 3.39 -19.64
N HIS A 255 13.20 3.60 -20.86
CA HIS A 255 12.36 2.62 -21.57
C HIS A 255 13.06 1.28 -21.88
N GLU A 256 14.40 1.22 -21.85
CA GLU A 256 15.14 -0.03 -22.02
C GLU A 256 14.88 -1.02 -20.87
N TYR A 257 14.69 -0.49 -19.65
CA TYR A 257 14.58 -1.29 -18.44
C TYR A 257 13.32 -1.03 -17.60
N VAL A 258 12.40 -0.21 -18.10
CA VAL A 258 11.08 0.06 -17.49
C VAL A 258 10.02 -0.15 -18.58
N ASP A 259 9.18 -1.18 -18.42
CA ASP A 259 8.23 -1.60 -19.47
C ASP A 259 6.93 -0.79 -19.48
N ALA A 260 6.56 -0.20 -18.34
CA ALA A 260 5.31 0.54 -18.15
C ALA A 260 5.43 1.65 -17.08
#